data_AF-A0A165E3C8-F1
#
_entry.id   AF-A0A165E3C8-F1
#
_cell.length_a   1.000
_cell.length_b   1.000
_cell.length_c   1.000
_cell.angle_alpha   90.00
_cell.angle_beta   90.00
_cell.angle_gamma   90.00
#
_symmetry.space_group_name_H-M   'P 1'
#
loop_
_entity.id
_entity.type
_entity.pdbx_description
1 polymer ?
#
loop_
_entity_poly.entity_id
_entity_poly.type
_entity_poly.pdbx_seq_one_letter_code
_entity_poly.pdbx_strand_id
1 'polypeptide(L)'
;MSRRQSSARVSNGLAATTVALKIAGAATDAVPIAKQILNSAAHICAAAEGIQKKREGMYLLVEKADLYATQIDQAVAECEIDTSLQRRLGRLYSYGFVFHKIEALVNDEVESKSPALVRVWRNIITKPNRAETLLAELDREIELFHILNGIQQSADSKYDGQFRRLRDCDIEKLDVIKRRETDEGVVVWASARVKRQLMVIRYLESQPKAQTNVAQGASQSWAAYLENIKKVSSMVAILRGLNWYSDQDASSHLEDVHGLTWVGEAAVVDENGEPRIGLFDDIVRADSSPRVPVVWRVFLSFNCRYSTETGIVQQAQESSLHAIVTEQLRDGRDTDRLARVWDTIRREQLHVMYSKRAFPVVSGNPSLPQELIARAQLYFESNAKKDDPYWNCIAPFVRYALAGGGGNVSSRICIFMRRDGDKYMIEVETCTHDDSHAQYESFLIDIPAGTPLLAEVALAAGLPDGFERSWDGSDVFIYPHFGDEGDSAACGSEKEEEDDGALWNGKSSA
;
A
#
# COMPACT_ATOMS: atom_id res chain seq x y z
N MET A 1 -12.10 7.10 -19.59
CA MET A 1 -12.64 8.44 -19.22
C MET A 1 -14.18 8.40 -19.23
N SER A 2 -14.78 8.15 -18.07
CA SER A 2 -16.22 8.27 -17.69
C SER A 2 -16.22 7.77 -16.23
N ARG A 3 -16.76 8.38 -15.16
CA ARG A 3 -17.95 9.22 -14.96
C ARG A 3 -17.83 9.86 -13.56
N ARG A 4 -17.61 11.18 -13.45
CA ARG A 4 -17.47 11.94 -12.17
C ARG A 4 -18.82 12.48 -11.62
N GLN A 5 -19.88 11.67 -11.45
CA GLN A 5 -21.25 12.23 -11.28
C GLN A 5 -22.11 11.77 -10.08
N SER A 6 -21.62 11.01 -9.10
CA SER A 6 -22.50 10.43 -8.07
C SER A 6 -22.67 11.26 -6.77
N SER A 7 -21.64 11.97 -6.26
CA SER A 7 -21.76 12.66 -4.96
C SER A 7 -22.70 13.86 -5.00
N ALA A 8 -22.70 14.57 -6.13
CA ALA A 8 -23.66 15.63 -6.40
C ALA A 8 -25.10 15.09 -6.34
N ARG A 9 -25.37 13.83 -6.69
CA ARG A 9 -26.74 13.28 -6.71
C ARG A 9 -27.26 12.96 -5.32
N VAL A 10 -26.44 12.43 -4.41
CA VAL A 10 -26.87 12.15 -3.03
C VAL A 10 -27.05 13.46 -2.25
N SER A 11 -26.11 14.39 -2.38
CA SER A 11 -26.20 15.73 -1.79
C SER A 11 -27.40 16.53 -2.35
N ASN A 12 -27.60 16.51 -3.67
CA ASN A 12 -28.77 17.14 -4.30
C ASN A 12 -30.08 16.42 -3.94
N GLY A 13 -30.04 15.10 -3.75
CA GLY A 13 -31.20 14.29 -3.34
C GLY A 13 -31.66 14.60 -1.92
N LEU A 14 -30.73 14.72 -0.97
CA LEU A 14 -31.01 15.12 0.42
C LEU A 14 -31.49 16.57 0.50
N ALA A 15 -30.88 17.47 -0.27
CA ALA A 15 -31.32 18.87 -0.35
C ALA A 15 -32.73 18.98 -0.94
N ALA A 16 -33.01 18.28 -2.05
CA ALA A 16 -34.33 18.25 -2.68
C ALA A 16 -35.39 17.63 -1.75
N THR A 17 -35.04 16.56 -1.04
CA THR A 17 -35.93 15.90 -0.07
C THR A 17 -36.22 16.81 1.12
N THR A 18 -35.21 17.53 1.63
CA THR A 18 -35.39 18.51 2.70
C THR A 18 -36.33 19.63 2.28
N VAL A 19 -36.21 20.15 1.05
CA VAL A 19 -37.12 21.15 0.49
C VAL A 19 -38.53 20.60 0.32
N ALA A 20 -38.68 19.39 -0.22
CA ALA A 20 -39.97 18.74 -0.39
C ALA A 20 -40.69 18.50 0.94
N LEU A 21 -39.97 18.07 1.98
CA LEU A 21 -40.53 17.87 3.33
C LEU A 21 -40.95 19.18 3.99
N LYS A 22 -40.23 20.29 3.76
CA LYS A 22 -40.65 21.63 4.23
C LYS A 22 -41.92 22.11 3.53
N ILE A 23 -42.02 21.89 2.22
CA ILE A 23 -43.21 22.24 1.42
C ILE A 23 -44.41 21.39 1.88
N ALA A 24 -44.21 20.08 2.04
CA ALA A 24 -45.24 19.19 2.55
C ALA A 24 -45.69 19.57 3.97
N GLY A 25 -44.74 19.92 4.85
CA GLY A 25 -45.03 20.40 6.20
C GLY A 25 -45.92 21.64 6.20
N ALA A 26 -45.64 22.62 5.33
CA ALA A 26 -46.46 23.82 5.15
C ALA A 26 -47.85 23.51 4.56
N ALA A 27 -47.98 22.51 3.69
CA ALA A 27 -49.26 22.10 3.12
C ALA A 27 -50.16 21.35 4.12
N THR A 28 -49.59 20.82 5.21
CA THR A 28 -50.33 20.06 6.25
C THR A 28 -50.78 20.91 7.44
N ASP A 29 -50.93 22.22 7.26
CA ASP A 29 -51.32 23.16 8.33
C ASP A 29 -52.65 22.80 9.03
N ALA A 30 -53.55 22.12 8.34
CA ALA A 30 -54.83 21.66 8.90
C ALA A 30 -54.69 20.40 9.80
N VAL A 31 -53.55 19.71 9.80
CA VAL A 31 -53.31 18.46 10.55
C VAL A 31 -52.03 18.60 11.37
N PRO A 32 -52.12 19.11 12.62
CA PRO A 32 -50.95 19.49 13.43
C PRO A 32 -49.91 18.38 13.62
N ILE A 33 -50.36 17.13 13.75
CA ILE A 33 -49.48 15.96 13.93
C ILE A 33 -48.68 15.67 12.65
N ALA A 34 -49.32 15.76 11.47
CA ALA A 34 -48.64 15.56 10.19
C ALA A 34 -47.59 16.65 9.94
N LYS A 35 -47.92 17.91 10.26
CA LYS A 35 -46.99 19.04 10.20
C LYS A 35 -45.78 18.83 11.12
N GLN A 36 -45.99 18.36 12.34
CA GLN A 36 -44.90 18.11 13.28
C GLN A 36 -43.97 17.00 12.78
N ILE A 37 -44.51 15.89 12.28
CA ILE A 37 -43.73 14.77 11.73
C ILE A 37 -42.92 15.21 10.51
N LEU A 38 -43.53 15.92 9.56
CA LEU A 38 -42.87 16.39 8.34
C LEU A 38 -41.77 17.43 8.64
N ASN A 39 -42.01 18.33 9.60
CA ASN A 39 -40.99 19.27 10.06
C ASN A 39 -39.82 18.55 10.76
N SER A 40 -40.09 17.56 11.61
CA SER A 40 -39.05 16.73 12.21
C SER A 40 -38.24 15.97 11.17
N ALA A 41 -38.89 15.38 10.17
CA ALA A 41 -38.21 14.71 9.04
C ALA A 41 -37.35 15.69 8.23
N ALA A 42 -37.85 16.89 7.94
CA ALA A 42 -37.06 17.94 7.27
C ALA A 42 -35.83 18.36 8.09
N HIS A 43 -35.94 18.43 9.42
CA HIS A 43 -34.81 18.71 10.30
C HIS A 43 -33.78 17.58 10.31
N ILE A 44 -34.22 16.31 10.29
CA ILE A 44 -33.33 15.15 10.20
C ILE A 44 -32.62 15.12 8.85
N CYS A 45 -33.33 15.35 7.73
CA CYS A 45 -32.72 15.41 6.40
C CYS A 45 -31.73 16.57 6.27
N ALA A 46 -32.03 17.75 6.82
CA ALA A 46 -31.10 18.87 6.85
C ALA A 46 -29.87 18.60 7.72
N ALA A 47 -30.03 17.90 8.84
CA ALA A 47 -28.93 17.48 9.69
C ALA A 47 -28.06 16.41 9.01
N ALA A 48 -28.68 15.45 8.33
CA ALA A 48 -28.01 14.42 7.54
C ALA A 48 -27.23 15.01 6.37
N GLU A 49 -27.83 15.94 5.62
CA GLU A 49 -27.15 16.72 4.56
C GLU A 49 -25.93 17.48 5.12
N GLY A 50 -26.10 18.10 6.29
CA GLY A 50 -25.01 18.79 6.98
C GLY A 50 -23.89 17.87 7.45
N ILE A 51 -24.20 16.65 7.90
CA ILE A 51 -23.20 15.62 8.28
C ILE A 51 -22.48 15.10 7.03
N GLN A 52 -23.23 14.83 5.96
CA GLN A 52 -22.72 14.34 4.70
C GLN A 52 -21.71 15.31 4.08
N LYS A 53 -22.07 16.60 3.95
CA LYS A 53 -21.16 17.66 3.45
C LYS A 53 -19.89 17.78 4.30
N LYS A 54 -19.98 17.56 5.62
CA LYS A 54 -18.82 17.62 6.54
C LYS A 54 -17.90 16.41 6.39
N ARG A 55 -18.47 15.23 6.18
CA ARG A 55 -17.73 14.01 5.90
C ARG A 55 -16.99 14.12 4.57
N GLU A 56 -17.68 14.55 3.51
CA GLU A 56 -17.09 14.81 2.19
C GLU A 56 -15.90 15.79 2.28
N GLY A 57 -16.03 16.90 3.02
CA GLY A 57 -14.94 17.86 3.22
C GLY A 57 -13.73 17.29 3.98
N MET A 58 -13.97 16.37 4.93
CA MET A 58 -12.90 15.74 5.71
C MET A 58 -12.17 14.66 4.90
N TYR A 59 -12.90 13.87 4.10
CA TYR A 59 -12.26 12.89 3.22
C TYR A 59 -11.49 13.54 2.08
N LEU A 60 -12.03 14.62 1.49
CA LEU A 60 -11.29 15.40 0.49
C LEU A 60 -10.00 15.97 1.08
N LEU A 61 -10.00 16.36 2.36
CA LEU A 61 -8.80 16.80 3.06
C LEU A 61 -7.77 15.66 3.23
N VAL A 62 -8.21 14.46 3.59
CA VAL A 62 -7.35 13.27 3.75
C VAL A 62 -6.79 12.79 2.42
N GLU A 63 -7.63 12.66 1.38
CA GLU A 63 -7.22 12.25 0.03
C GLU A 63 -6.20 13.23 -0.55
N LYS A 64 -6.46 14.54 -0.41
CA LYS A 64 -5.50 15.56 -0.83
C LYS A 64 -4.20 15.44 -0.03
N ALA A 65 -4.27 15.35 1.29
CA ALA A 65 -3.08 15.19 2.13
C ALA A 65 -2.21 13.98 1.71
N ASP A 66 -2.81 12.84 1.37
CA ASP A 66 -2.11 11.63 0.91
C ASP A 66 -1.46 11.82 -0.48
N LEU A 67 -2.19 12.40 -1.42
CA LEU A 67 -1.67 12.75 -2.75
C LEU A 67 -0.46 13.69 -2.64
N TYR A 68 -0.52 14.64 -1.71
CA TYR A 68 0.54 15.61 -1.50
C TYR A 68 1.75 15.03 -0.77
N ALA A 69 1.54 14.15 0.22
CA ALA A 69 2.62 13.39 0.83
C ALA A 69 3.39 12.59 -0.23
N THR A 70 2.67 11.91 -1.12
CA THR A 70 3.25 11.14 -2.23
C THR A 70 4.06 12.02 -3.19
N GLN A 71 3.56 13.20 -3.55
CA GLN A 71 4.29 14.13 -4.43
C GLN A 71 5.55 14.69 -3.76
N ILE A 72 5.52 14.96 -2.46
CA ILE A 72 6.68 15.40 -1.69
C ILE A 72 7.72 14.28 -1.65
N ASP A 73 7.30 13.04 -1.38
CA ASP A 73 8.20 11.87 -1.35
C ASP A 73 8.87 11.63 -2.71
N GLN A 74 8.12 11.75 -3.81
CA GLN A 74 8.67 11.66 -5.16
C GLN A 74 9.68 12.78 -5.44
N ALA A 75 9.34 14.03 -5.12
CA ALA A 75 10.24 15.17 -5.31
C ALA A 75 11.53 15.06 -4.47
N VAL A 76 11.43 14.51 -3.25
CA VAL A 76 12.57 14.26 -2.36
C VAL A 76 13.43 13.10 -2.87
N ALA A 77 12.82 12.04 -3.40
CA ALA A 77 13.56 10.89 -3.94
C ALA A 77 14.38 11.25 -5.19
N GLU A 78 13.93 12.22 -5.99
CA GLU A 78 14.56 12.59 -7.27
C GLU A 78 15.56 13.77 -7.17
N CYS A 79 15.61 14.49 -6.04
CA CYS A 79 16.45 15.69 -5.89
C CYS A 79 17.55 15.52 -4.83
N GLU A 80 18.79 15.93 -5.14
CA GLU A 80 19.81 16.18 -4.12
C GLU A 80 19.32 17.30 -3.19
N ILE A 81 19.00 16.96 -1.94
CA ILE A 81 18.38 17.87 -0.98
C ILE A 81 19.37 18.97 -0.59
N ASP A 82 19.29 20.12 -1.25
CA ASP A 82 20.06 21.29 -0.84
C ASP A 82 19.50 21.92 0.45
N THR A 83 20.31 22.77 1.10
CA THR A 83 19.93 23.45 2.35
C THR A 83 18.73 24.41 2.18
N SER A 84 18.38 24.80 0.95
CA SER A 84 17.21 25.61 0.62
C SER A 84 15.94 24.74 0.61
N LEU A 85 15.96 23.58 -0.04
CA LEU A 85 14.90 22.58 -0.03
C LEU A 85 14.67 22.07 1.41
N GLN A 86 15.73 21.83 2.17
CA GLN A 86 15.63 21.44 3.58
C GLN A 86 14.98 22.52 4.45
N ARG A 87 15.31 23.81 4.24
CA ARG A 87 14.68 24.94 4.94
C ARG A 87 13.22 25.15 4.51
N ARG A 88 12.88 24.82 3.27
CA ARG A 88 11.52 24.91 2.70
C ARG A 88 10.62 23.76 3.17
N LEU A 89 11.11 22.52 3.14
CA LEU A 89 10.48 21.38 3.80
C LEU A 89 10.36 21.64 5.30
N GLY A 90 11.37 22.26 5.93
CA GLY A 90 11.31 22.74 7.31
C GLY A 90 10.26 23.83 7.54
N ARG A 91 9.95 24.67 6.54
CA ARG A 91 8.81 25.61 6.59
C ARG A 91 7.49 24.89 6.42
N LEU A 92 7.37 23.98 5.46
CA LEU A 92 6.20 23.10 5.29
C LEU A 92 5.92 22.30 6.59
N TYR A 93 6.99 21.89 7.28
CA TYR A 93 6.99 21.24 8.59
C TYR A 93 6.68 22.20 9.75
N SER A 94 7.13 23.46 9.70
CA SER A 94 6.70 24.52 10.63
C SER A 94 5.24 24.94 10.39
N TYR A 95 4.73 24.77 9.16
CA TYR A 95 3.32 24.77 8.77
C TYR A 95 2.64 23.43 9.06
N GLY A 96 3.36 22.50 9.70
CA GLY A 96 2.82 21.40 10.47
C GLY A 96 1.79 21.86 11.50
N PHE A 97 1.54 23.16 11.70
CA PHE A 97 0.30 23.61 12.32
C PHE A 97 -0.97 23.11 11.60
N VAL A 98 -0.98 22.87 10.28
CA VAL A 98 -2.13 22.30 9.56
C VAL A 98 -2.20 20.79 9.76
N PHE A 99 -1.09 20.07 9.54
CA PHE A 99 -1.05 18.61 9.77
C PHE A 99 -1.21 18.25 11.25
N HIS A 100 -0.68 19.03 12.18
CA HIS A 100 -0.86 18.87 13.63
C HIS A 100 -2.24 19.33 14.08
N LYS A 101 -2.91 20.27 13.39
CA LYS A 101 -4.35 20.54 13.60
C LYS A 101 -5.21 19.37 13.11
N ILE A 102 -4.85 18.73 12.00
CA ILE A 102 -5.52 17.54 11.46
C ILE A 102 -5.27 16.33 12.37
N GLU A 103 -4.03 16.11 12.79
CA GLU A 103 -3.62 15.07 13.72
C GLU A 103 -4.22 15.30 15.12
N ALA A 104 -4.27 16.53 15.64
CA ALA A 104 -4.99 16.83 16.88
C ALA A 104 -6.50 16.64 16.74
N LEU A 105 -7.08 16.93 15.56
CA LEU A 105 -8.48 16.63 15.26
C LEU A 105 -8.78 15.12 15.25
N VAL A 106 -7.84 14.30 14.75
CA VAL A 106 -7.97 12.84 14.64
C VAL A 106 -7.58 12.14 15.95
N ASN A 107 -6.54 12.58 16.66
CA ASN A 107 -6.07 11.95 17.90
C ASN A 107 -6.96 12.29 19.12
N ASP A 108 -7.63 13.45 19.14
CA ASP A 108 -8.67 13.75 20.16
C ASP A 108 -9.87 12.78 20.08
N GLU A 109 -10.02 12.03 18.98
CA GLU A 109 -11.01 10.95 18.79
C GLU A 109 -10.58 9.63 19.46
N VAL A 110 -9.27 9.38 19.56
CA VAL A 110 -8.69 8.07 19.88
C VAL A 110 -8.47 7.86 21.38
N GLU A 111 -8.27 8.92 22.18
CA GLU A 111 -7.77 8.76 23.57
C GLU A 111 -8.71 9.09 24.76
N SER A 112 -9.96 9.58 24.64
CA SER A 112 -10.73 9.82 25.90
C SER A 112 -12.27 9.72 25.90
N LYS A 113 -12.78 9.03 26.93
CA LYS A 113 -14.21 8.91 27.32
C LYS A 113 -14.75 10.18 28.02
N SER A 114 -14.31 11.38 27.65
CA SER A 114 -14.66 12.63 28.35
C SER A 114 -15.96 13.28 27.80
N PRO A 115 -17.00 13.50 28.63
CA PRO A 115 -18.22 14.20 28.23
C PRO A 115 -18.02 15.65 27.79
N ALA A 116 -16.89 16.28 28.16
CA ALA A 116 -16.53 17.63 27.75
C ALA A 116 -16.03 17.67 26.30
N LEU A 117 -15.33 16.62 25.86
CA LEU A 117 -14.82 16.52 24.48
C LEU A 117 -15.90 16.11 23.49
N VAL A 118 -16.92 15.34 23.91
CA VAL A 118 -18.15 15.16 23.12
C VAL A 118 -18.82 16.51 22.80
N ARG A 119 -18.71 17.53 23.67
CA ARG A 119 -19.18 18.90 23.36
C ARG A 119 -18.25 19.65 22.41
N VAL A 120 -16.93 19.41 22.49
CA VAL A 120 -15.95 19.98 21.56
C VAL A 120 -16.12 19.38 20.16
N TRP A 121 -16.33 18.07 20.06
CA TRP A 121 -16.68 17.37 18.83
C TRP A 121 -18.04 17.79 18.30
N ARG A 122 -19.05 17.96 19.17
CA ARG A 122 -20.33 18.57 18.77
C ARG A 122 -20.13 19.99 18.26
N ASN A 123 -19.17 20.76 18.80
CA ASN A 123 -18.79 22.10 18.32
C ASN A 123 -17.99 22.09 17.00
N ILE A 124 -17.21 21.04 16.73
CA ILE A 124 -16.42 20.88 15.50
C ILE A 124 -17.33 20.36 14.37
N ILE A 125 -18.15 19.35 14.63
CA ILE A 125 -19.24 18.93 13.74
C ILE A 125 -20.22 20.09 13.51
N THR A 126 -20.52 20.94 14.49
CA THR A 126 -21.44 22.08 14.25
C THR A 126 -20.78 23.29 13.60
N LYS A 127 -19.44 23.31 13.41
CA LYS A 127 -18.72 24.41 12.74
C LYS A 127 -18.02 23.93 11.45
N PRO A 128 -18.77 23.74 10.35
CA PRO A 128 -18.25 23.27 9.05
C PRO A 128 -17.09 24.13 8.50
N ASN A 129 -17.06 25.40 8.86
CA ASN A 129 -16.06 26.36 8.42
C ASN A 129 -14.62 25.92 8.74
N ARG A 130 -14.37 25.08 9.75
CA ARG A 130 -12.99 24.73 10.15
C ARG A 130 -12.31 23.72 9.22
N ALA A 131 -13.03 22.70 8.75
CA ALA A 131 -12.50 21.72 7.79
C ALA A 131 -12.30 22.34 6.41
N GLU A 132 -13.26 23.16 5.96
CA GLU A 132 -13.14 23.95 4.73
C GLU A 132 -11.98 24.96 4.81
N THR A 133 -11.77 25.59 5.97
CA THR A 133 -10.61 26.47 6.19
C THR A 133 -9.30 25.70 6.13
N LEU A 134 -9.22 24.50 6.74
CA LEU A 134 -8.03 23.66 6.69
C LEU A 134 -7.72 23.17 5.27
N LEU A 135 -8.76 22.83 4.50
CA LEU A 135 -8.65 22.45 3.10
C LEU A 135 -8.14 23.62 2.25
N ALA A 136 -8.69 24.83 2.44
CA ALA A 136 -8.22 26.03 1.77
C ALA A 136 -6.80 26.44 2.18
N GLU A 137 -6.43 26.25 3.45
CA GLU A 137 -5.05 26.42 3.94
C GLU A 137 -4.11 25.42 3.26
N LEU A 138 -4.48 24.14 3.17
CA LEU A 138 -3.69 23.09 2.51
C LEU A 138 -3.51 23.37 1.01
N ASP A 139 -4.59 23.67 0.29
CA ASP A 139 -4.58 23.98 -1.14
C ASP A 139 -3.65 25.16 -1.45
N ARG A 140 -3.74 26.24 -0.66
CA ARG A 140 -2.91 27.43 -0.82
C ARG A 140 -1.42 27.13 -0.64
N GLU A 141 -1.05 26.36 0.37
CA GLU A 141 0.35 26.04 0.65
C GLU A 141 0.98 25.18 -0.45
N ILE A 142 0.16 24.43 -1.16
CA ILE A 142 0.62 23.53 -2.21
C ILE A 142 0.71 24.22 -3.55
N GLU A 143 -0.19 25.15 -3.84
CA GLU A 143 0.04 26.10 -4.93
C GLU A 143 1.38 26.83 -4.73
N LEU A 144 1.72 27.23 -3.50
CA LEU A 144 3.01 27.82 -3.19
C LEU A 144 4.17 26.83 -3.40
N PHE A 145 4.03 25.57 -2.97
CA PHE A 145 5.03 24.53 -3.21
C PHE A 145 5.26 24.27 -4.71
N HIS A 146 4.19 24.15 -5.51
CA HIS A 146 4.28 23.96 -6.96
C HIS A 146 4.88 25.16 -7.69
N ILE A 147 4.52 26.40 -7.32
CA ILE A 147 5.12 27.61 -7.89
C ILE A 147 6.62 27.64 -7.60
N LEU A 148 7.02 27.30 -6.36
CA LEU A 148 8.42 27.31 -5.95
C LEU A 148 9.23 26.19 -6.61
N ASN A 149 8.66 24.98 -6.72
CA ASN A 149 9.28 23.88 -7.48
C ASN A 149 9.36 24.20 -8.97
N GLY A 150 8.33 24.83 -9.55
CA GLY A 150 8.34 25.31 -10.92
C GLY A 150 9.41 26.37 -11.15
N ILE A 151 9.62 27.30 -10.22
CA ILE A 151 10.72 28.28 -10.29
C ILE A 151 12.08 27.56 -10.23
N GLN A 152 12.23 26.55 -9.38
CA GLN A 152 13.48 25.79 -9.22
C GLN A 152 13.78 24.89 -10.43
N GLN A 153 12.78 24.20 -10.96
CA GLN A 153 12.87 23.43 -12.20
C GLN A 153 13.08 24.36 -13.41
N SER A 154 12.52 25.58 -13.41
CA SER A 154 12.80 26.58 -14.44
C SER A 154 14.23 27.14 -14.32
N ALA A 155 14.76 27.25 -13.10
CA ALA A 155 16.15 27.64 -12.85
C ALA A 155 17.15 26.55 -13.25
N ASP A 156 16.70 25.29 -13.38
CA ASP A 156 17.45 24.19 -14.00
C ASP A 156 17.07 23.94 -15.48
N SER A 157 16.24 24.80 -16.09
CA SER A 157 15.92 24.72 -17.51
C SER A 157 16.70 25.75 -18.33
N LYS A 158 17.58 25.21 -19.20
CA LYS A 158 18.11 25.78 -20.44
C LYS A 158 18.63 27.22 -20.36
N TYR A 159 19.96 27.33 -20.48
CA TYR A 159 20.69 28.51 -20.95
C TYR A 159 19.81 29.41 -21.85
N ASP A 160 19.34 30.52 -21.28
CA ASP A 160 18.50 31.54 -21.93
C ASP A 160 19.32 32.45 -22.85
N GLY A 161 20.60 32.12 -23.06
CA GLY A 161 21.59 32.93 -23.78
C GLY A 161 22.31 33.95 -22.91
N GLN A 162 21.91 34.17 -21.65
CA GLN A 162 22.50 35.20 -20.78
C GLN A 162 23.32 34.64 -19.61
N PHE A 163 22.86 33.57 -18.95
CA PHE A 163 23.56 33.03 -17.77
C PHE A 163 23.75 31.51 -17.85
N ARG A 164 25.00 31.04 -17.59
CA ARG A 164 25.36 29.62 -17.51
C ARG A 164 25.84 29.29 -16.09
N ARG A 165 25.28 28.24 -15.49
CA ARG A 165 25.80 27.67 -14.23
C ARG A 165 27.12 26.94 -14.51
N LEU A 166 28.14 27.19 -13.70
CA LEU A 166 29.48 26.62 -13.83
C LEU A 166 29.84 25.89 -12.54
N ARG A 167 30.49 24.73 -12.64
CA ARG A 167 31.01 24.01 -11.47
C ARG A 167 32.33 24.62 -11.03
N ASP A 168 32.65 24.59 -9.74
CA ASP A 168 33.90 25.18 -9.23
C ASP A 168 35.16 24.61 -9.90
N CYS A 169 35.14 23.34 -10.32
CA CYS A 169 36.26 22.72 -11.05
C CYS A 169 36.45 23.23 -12.49
N ASP A 170 35.44 23.87 -13.07
CA ASP A 170 35.48 24.40 -14.44
C ASP A 170 35.97 25.87 -14.49
N ILE A 171 36.29 26.46 -13.32
CA ILE A 171 36.50 27.89 -13.12
C ILE A 171 37.87 28.13 -12.47
N GLU A 172 38.72 28.89 -13.14
CA GLU A 172 39.91 29.49 -12.53
C GLU A 172 39.55 30.92 -12.09
N LYS A 173 39.24 31.10 -10.81
CA LYS A 173 38.88 32.42 -10.23
C LYS A 173 40.12 33.33 -10.24
N LEU A 174 39.96 34.55 -10.74
CA LEU A 174 41.00 35.57 -10.80
C LEU A 174 40.69 36.67 -9.78
N ASP A 175 40.41 37.90 -10.25
CA ASP A 175 40.24 39.07 -9.40
C ASP A 175 38.78 39.31 -9.02
N VAL A 176 38.54 39.67 -7.76
CA VAL A 176 37.22 40.12 -7.31
C VAL A 176 36.94 41.51 -7.85
N ILE A 177 35.85 41.66 -8.61
CA ILE A 177 35.41 42.92 -9.21
C ILE A 177 34.53 43.69 -8.23
N LYS A 178 33.58 43.00 -7.59
CA LYS A 178 32.61 43.62 -6.69
C LYS A 178 32.14 42.64 -5.62
N ARG A 179 31.88 43.16 -4.43
CA ARG A 179 31.19 42.45 -3.34
C ARG A 179 29.93 43.21 -2.97
N ARG A 180 28.85 42.51 -2.65
CA ARG A 180 27.61 43.10 -2.11
C ARG A 180 27.06 42.20 -1.03
N GLU A 181 26.87 42.75 0.16
CA GLU A 181 26.16 42.07 1.23
C GLU A 181 24.66 42.02 0.93
N THR A 182 24.09 40.86 1.17
CA THR A 182 22.66 40.55 1.04
C THR A 182 22.25 39.70 2.23
N ASP A 183 20.94 39.57 2.47
CA ASP A 183 20.40 38.78 3.59
C ASP A 183 20.78 37.27 3.49
N GLU A 184 21.16 36.80 2.30
CA GLU A 184 21.57 35.42 2.03
C GLU A 184 23.09 35.19 2.15
N GLY A 185 23.89 36.26 2.25
CA GLY A 185 25.36 36.21 2.28
C GLY A 185 26.02 37.28 1.43
N VAL A 186 27.32 37.14 1.18
CA VAL A 186 28.09 38.09 0.35
C VAL A 186 28.08 37.61 -1.10
N VAL A 187 27.37 38.32 -1.96
CA VAL A 187 27.42 38.07 -3.41
C VAL A 187 28.71 38.68 -3.96
N VAL A 188 29.55 37.84 -4.56
CA VAL A 188 30.84 38.23 -5.15
C VAL A 188 30.75 38.11 -6.67
N TRP A 189 31.10 39.19 -7.35
CA TRP A 189 31.40 39.19 -8.78
C TRP A 189 32.91 39.17 -8.96
N ALA A 190 33.43 38.18 -9.67
CA ALA A 190 34.86 38.02 -9.92
C ALA A 190 35.12 37.79 -11.41
N SER A 191 36.29 38.21 -11.89
CA SER A 191 36.81 37.72 -13.15
C SER A 191 37.27 36.27 -12.96
N ALA A 192 37.06 35.43 -13.97
CA ALA A 192 37.49 34.04 -13.95
C ALA A 192 37.75 33.53 -15.36
N ARG A 193 38.62 32.52 -15.50
CA ARG A 193 38.80 31.80 -16.75
C ARG A 193 37.97 30.52 -16.76
N VAL A 194 37.16 30.36 -17.79
CA VAL A 194 36.32 29.18 -18.03
C VAL A 194 36.71 28.63 -19.39
N LYS A 195 37.29 27.42 -19.42
CA LYS A 195 37.87 26.84 -20.66
C LYS A 195 38.80 27.81 -21.41
N ARG A 196 39.64 28.55 -20.69
CA ARG A 196 40.58 29.58 -21.19
C ARG A 196 39.95 30.89 -21.69
N GLN A 197 38.63 31.07 -21.60
CA GLN A 197 37.99 32.35 -21.89
C GLN A 197 37.79 33.16 -20.61
N LEU A 198 38.12 34.45 -20.65
CA LEU A 198 37.90 35.36 -19.53
C LEU A 198 36.42 35.75 -19.43
N MET A 199 35.81 35.52 -18.28
CA MET A 199 34.41 35.78 -17.99
C MET A 199 34.25 36.47 -16.64
N VAL A 200 33.08 37.10 -16.41
CA VAL A 200 32.67 37.56 -15.08
C VAL A 200 31.72 36.52 -14.50
N ILE A 201 32.07 35.97 -13.35
CA ILE A 201 31.23 35.03 -12.61
C ILE A 201 30.61 35.72 -11.40
N ARG A 202 29.45 35.24 -10.98
CA ARG A 202 28.77 35.64 -9.74
C ARG A 202 28.63 34.41 -8.85
N TYR A 203 29.11 34.47 -7.62
CA TYR A 203 28.94 33.40 -6.64
C TYR A 203 28.61 33.96 -5.25
N LEU A 204 28.01 33.15 -4.40
CA LEU A 204 27.72 33.48 -3.01
C LEU A 204 28.88 32.97 -2.15
N GLU A 205 29.60 33.87 -1.48
CA GLU A 205 30.69 33.51 -0.58
C GLU A 205 30.07 33.12 0.78
N SER A 206 30.11 31.82 1.08
CA SER A 206 29.69 31.29 2.38
C SER A 206 30.52 31.93 3.48
N GLN A 207 29.89 32.66 4.41
CA GLN A 207 30.63 33.32 5.48
C GLN A 207 31.36 32.28 6.35
N PRO A 208 32.70 32.32 6.41
CA PRO A 208 33.44 31.51 7.36
C PRO A 208 33.27 32.16 8.73
N LYS A 209 32.49 31.52 9.63
CA LYS A 209 32.26 31.86 11.06
C LYS A 209 30.89 32.47 11.43
N ALA A 210 29.80 31.95 10.90
CA ALA A 210 28.63 31.75 11.76
C ALA A 210 28.77 30.36 12.43
N GLN A 211 29.47 30.32 13.57
CA GLN A 211 29.56 29.13 14.41
C GLN A 211 28.14 28.68 14.83
N THR A 212 27.75 27.50 14.32
CA THR A 212 27.28 26.37 15.15
C THR A 212 26.50 26.72 16.41
N ASN A 213 25.29 27.27 16.26
CA ASN A 213 24.22 27.12 17.27
C ASN A 213 22.88 26.67 16.66
N VAL A 214 22.77 26.54 15.33
CA VAL A 214 21.50 26.19 14.65
C VAL A 214 21.44 24.71 14.22
N ALA A 215 22.57 24.01 14.17
CA ALA A 215 22.63 22.62 13.69
C ALA A 215 22.06 21.58 14.67
N GLN A 216 21.97 21.86 15.97
CA GLN A 216 21.36 20.94 16.94
C GLN A 216 19.83 20.97 16.90
N GLY A 217 19.20 22.09 16.52
CA GLY A 217 17.74 22.17 16.39
C GLY A 217 17.19 21.52 15.11
N ALA A 218 17.93 21.59 14.00
CA ALA A 218 17.48 21.05 12.72
C ALA A 218 17.55 19.51 12.65
N SER A 219 18.54 18.89 13.31
CA SER A 219 18.67 17.43 13.36
C SER A 219 17.55 16.77 14.18
N GLN A 220 17.16 17.37 15.32
CA GLN A 220 16.01 16.92 16.10
C GLN A 220 14.67 17.12 15.36
N SER A 221 14.53 18.22 14.63
CA SER A 221 13.36 18.50 13.79
C SER A 221 13.18 17.46 12.67
N TRP A 222 14.28 17.03 12.03
CA TRP A 222 14.23 16.03 10.96
C TRP A 222 13.94 14.61 11.46
N ALA A 223 14.50 14.22 12.60
CA ALA A 223 14.16 12.95 13.24
C ALA A 223 12.67 12.89 13.63
N ALA A 224 12.14 13.98 14.18
CA ALA A 224 10.72 14.11 14.48
C ALA A 224 9.83 14.10 13.23
N TYR A 225 10.29 14.67 12.11
CA TYR A 225 9.59 14.60 10.82
C TYR A 225 9.47 13.18 10.29
N LEU A 226 10.58 12.43 10.27
CA LEU A 226 10.57 11.02 9.86
C LEU A 226 9.70 10.17 10.80
N GLU A 227 9.68 10.48 12.09
CA GLU A 227 8.79 9.83 13.06
C GLU A 227 7.31 10.14 12.80
N ASN A 228 6.97 11.38 12.45
CA ASN A 228 5.60 11.79 12.13
C ASN A 228 5.10 11.23 10.80
N ILE A 229 5.95 11.14 9.78
CA ILE A 229 5.61 10.42 8.53
C ILE A 229 5.33 8.95 8.83
N LYS A 230 6.17 8.31 9.67
CA LYS A 230 5.91 6.93 10.11
C LYS A 230 4.57 6.82 10.82
N LYS A 231 4.22 7.75 11.71
CA LYS A 231 2.92 7.78 12.40
C LYS A 231 1.74 7.93 11.44
N VAL A 232 1.80 8.86 10.49
CA VAL A 232 0.74 9.06 9.50
C VAL A 232 0.60 7.82 8.59
N SER A 233 1.72 7.25 8.14
CA SER A 233 1.72 6.00 7.36
C SER A 233 1.11 4.83 8.17
N SER A 234 1.44 4.73 9.46
CA SER A 234 0.86 3.72 10.35
C SER A 234 -0.63 3.95 10.59
N MET A 235 -1.08 5.20 10.78
CA MET A 235 -2.51 5.52 10.93
C MET A 235 -3.30 5.19 9.66
N VAL A 236 -2.75 5.53 8.49
CA VAL A 236 -3.35 5.18 7.20
C VAL A 236 -3.42 3.66 7.04
N ALA A 237 -2.38 2.93 7.43
CA ALA A 237 -2.40 1.46 7.44
C ALA A 237 -3.41 0.88 8.44
N ILE A 238 -3.56 1.47 9.63
CA ILE A 238 -4.57 1.09 10.62
C ILE A 238 -5.97 1.30 10.04
N LEU A 239 -6.28 2.50 9.55
CA LEU A 239 -7.57 2.82 8.91
C LEU A 239 -7.88 1.87 7.75
N ARG A 240 -6.87 1.49 6.96
CA ARG A 240 -6.99 0.50 5.88
C ARG A 240 -7.26 -0.91 6.42
N GLY A 241 -6.61 -1.31 7.51
CA GLY A 241 -6.91 -2.55 8.22
C GLY A 241 -8.34 -2.59 8.77
N LEU A 242 -8.88 -1.46 9.24
CA LEU A 242 -10.27 -1.37 9.71
C LEU A 242 -11.28 -1.62 8.58
N ASN A 243 -11.05 -1.04 7.39
CA ASN A 243 -11.89 -1.26 6.21
C ASN A 243 -11.87 -2.73 5.77
N TRP A 244 -10.69 -3.34 5.81
CA TRP A 244 -10.51 -4.76 5.52
C TRP A 244 -11.38 -5.67 6.40
N TYR A 245 -11.36 -5.43 7.70
CA TYR A 245 -12.15 -6.20 8.66
C TYR A 245 -13.65 -6.11 8.36
N SER A 246 -14.13 -4.93 7.95
CA SER A 246 -15.51 -4.73 7.51
C SER A 246 -15.85 -5.47 6.22
N ASP A 247 -14.93 -5.48 5.24
CA ASP A 247 -15.14 -6.15 3.95
C ASP A 247 -15.20 -7.68 4.09
N GLN A 248 -14.39 -8.24 5.00
CA GLN A 248 -14.45 -9.66 5.34
C GLN A 248 -15.76 -10.03 6.02
N ASP A 249 -16.22 -9.23 6.99
CA ASP A 249 -17.49 -9.47 7.67
C ASP A 249 -18.68 -9.41 6.69
N ALA A 250 -18.66 -8.45 5.77
CA ALA A 250 -19.68 -8.34 4.73
C ALA A 250 -19.65 -9.51 3.75
N SER A 251 -18.46 -9.99 3.36
CA SER A 251 -18.30 -11.15 2.48
C SER A 251 -18.80 -12.43 3.15
N SER A 252 -18.43 -12.63 4.43
CA SER A 252 -18.93 -13.73 5.27
C SER A 252 -20.47 -13.71 5.37
N HIS A 253 -21.05 -12.53 5.62
CA HIS A 253 -22.50 -12.38 5.71
C HIS A 253 -23.21 -12.72 4.38
N LEU A 254 -22.65 -12.30 3.24
CA LEU A 254 -23.21 -12.66 1.93
C LEU A 254 -23.20 -14.18 1.71
N GLU A 255 -22.12 -14.84 2.08
CA GLU A 255 -21.98 -16.28 1.88
C GLU A 255 -22.90 -17.06 2.83
N ASP A 256 -22.81 -16.80 4.13
CA ASP A 256 -23.52 -17.57 5.15
C ASP A 256 -25.03 -17.32 5.14
N VAL A 257 -25.46 -16.07 4.95
CA VAL A 257 -26.88 -15.70 5.06
C VAL A 257 -27.59 -15.79 3.72
N HIS A 258 -26.89 -15.50 2.62
CA HIS A 258 -27.52 -15.39 1.31
C HIS A 258 -27.06 -16.46 0.31
N GLY A 259 -26.03 -17.26 0.62
CA GLY A 259 -25.44 -18.21 -0.33
C GLY A 259 -24.81 -17.50 -1.53
N LEU A 260 -24.36 -16.25 -1.33
CA LEU A 260 -23.82 -15.38 -2.35
C LEU A 260 -22.34 -15.11 -2.10
N THR A 261 -21.57 -14.98 -3.16
CA THR A 261 -20.15 -14.63 -3.10
C THR A 261 -19.89 -13.43 -3.98
N TRP A 262 -19.07 -12.52 -3.48
CA TRP A 262 -18.60 -11.39 -4.25
C TRP A 262 -17.46 -11.81 -5.18
N VAL A 263 -17.50 -11.38 -6.44
CA VAL A 263 -16.54 -11.70 -7.50
C VAL A 263 -15.95 -10.48 -8.21
N GLY A 264 -16.30 -9.27 -7.75
CA GLY A 264 -15.71 -8.04 -8.28
C GLY A 264 -14.20 -8.00 -8.03
N GLU A 265 -13.43 -7.35 -8.90
CA GLU A 265 -11.96 -7.36 -8.72
C GLU A 265 -11.47 -6.41 -7.61
N ALA A 266 -12.31 -5.46 -7.19
CA ALA A 266 -11.99 -4.46 -6.17
C ALA A 266 -13.24 -4.01 -5.41
N ALA A 267 -13.06 -3.70 -4.12
CA ALA A 267 -13.99 -2.85 -3.37
C ALA A 267 -14.07 -1.51 -4.09
N VAL A 268 -15.26 -1.15 -4.56
CA VAL A 268 -15.49 0.21 -5.02
C VAL A 268 -15.77 1.00 -3.76
N VAL A 269 -14.78 1.77 -3.33
CA VAL A 269 -15.04 2.76 -2.29
C VAL A 269 -16.03 3.75 -2.88
N ASP A 270 -17.19 3.86 -2.25
CA ASP A 270 -18.17 4.85 -2.69
C ASP A 270 -17.65 6.26 -2.40
N GLU A 271 -18.42 7.24 -2.84
CA GLU A 271 -18.15 8.65 -2.56
C GLU A 271 -18.15 9.05 -1.08
N ASN A 272 -18.53 8.14 -0.18
CA ASN A 272 -18.52 8.34 1.26
C ASN A 272 -17.28 7.73 1.93
N GLY A 273 -16.37 7.11 1.16
CA GLY A 273 -15.24 6.38 1.74
C GLY A 273 -15.63 5.03 2.33
N GLU A 274 -16.89 4.61 2.19
CA GLU A 274 -17.34 3.30 2.63
C GLU A 274 -17.02 2.30 1.51
N PRO A 275 -16.33 1.19 1.81
CA PRO A 275 -16.15 0.14 0.83
C PRO A 275 -17.55 -0.38 0.45
N ARG A 276 -17.89 -0.24 -0.83
CA ARG A 276 -19.05 -0.90 -1.42
C ARG A 276 -18.60 -2.10 -2.20
N ILE A 277 -19.29 -3.19 -1.92
CA ILE A 277 -19.40 -4.35 -2.80
C ILE A 277 -19.99 -3.80 -4.10
N GLY A 278 -19.22 -3.85 -5.20
CA GLY A 278 -19.36 -3.08 -6.44
C GLY A 278 -20.77 -2.86 -7.00
N LEU A 279 -21.01 -3.23 -8.26
CA LEU A 279 -22.39 -3.29 -8.78
C LEU A 279 -22.98 -4.65 -8.36
N PHE A 280 -24.30 -4.80 -8.25
CA PHE A 280 -24.92 -6.10 -7.95
C PHE A 280 -24.49 -7.22 -8.93
N ASP A 281 -23.97 -6.83 -10.09
CA ASP A 281 -23.40 -7.69 -11.13
C ASP A 281 -22.13 -8.43 -10.66
N ASP A 282 -21.48 -7.96 -9.60
CA ASP A 282 -20.31 -8.56 -8.98
C ASP A 282 -20.66 -9.60 -7.91
N ILE A 283 -21.95 -9.91 -7.68
CA ILE A 283 -22.39 -10.90 -6.70
C ILE A 283 -22.94 -12.12 -7.44
N VAL A 284 -22.35 -13.29 -7.21
CA VAL A 284 -22.78 -14.57 -7.78
C VAL A 284 -23.16 -15.55 -6.68
N ARG A 285 -23.66 -16.74 -7.03
CA ARG A 285 -23.88 -17.80 -6.05
C ARG A 285 -22.55 -18.42 -5.61
N ALA A 286 -22.48 -18.81 -4.34
CA ALA A 286 -21.27 -19.36 -3.73
C ALA A 286 -20.84 -20.74 -4.29
N ASP A 287 -21.68 -21.38 -5.10
CA ASP A 287 -21.38 -22.66 -5.75
C ASP A 287 -20.39 -22.56 -6.93
N SER A 288 -19.99 -21.34 -7.33
CA SER A 288 -19.13 -21.12 -8.50
C SER A 288 -17.61 -21.06 -8.19
N SER A 289 -16.94 -22.22 -8.16
CA SER A 289 -15.47 -22.39 -8.11
C SER A 289 -14.78 -21.83 -6.85
N PRO A 290 -13.69 -22.45 -6.34
CA PRO A 290 -12.82 -21.79 -5.38
C PRO A 290 -12.29 -20.51 -6.02
N ARG A 291 -12.77 -19.36 -5.56
CA ARG A 291 -12.30 -18.04 -5.99
C ARG A 291 -11.59 -17.42 -4.82
N VAL A 292 -10.43 -16.83 -5.10
CA VAL A 292 -9.73 -15.93 -4.20
C VAL A 292 -10.74 -14.87 -3.71
N PRO A 293 -11.12 -14.84 -2.42
CA PRO A 293 -12.03 -13.80 -1.92
C PRO A 293 -11.59 -12.40 -2.35
N VAL A 294 -12.49 -11.59 -2.88
CA VAL A 294 -12.21 -10.24 -3.42
C VAL A 294 -11.48 -9.37 -2.43
N VAL A 295 -11.81 -9.55 -1.16
CA VAL A 295 -11.16 -8.89 -0.05
C VAL A 295 -9.65 -9.02 -0.24
N TRP A 296 -9.08 -10.22 -0.50
CA TRP A 296 -7.64 -10.39 -0.80
C TRP A 296 -7.09 -9.47 -1.86
N ARG A 297 -7.75 -9.35 -3.02
CA ARG A 297 -7.28 -8.45 -4.08
C ARG A 297 -7.19 -7.01 -3.58
N VAL A 298 -8.14 -6.59 -2.75
CA VAL A 298 -8.14 -5.26 -2.13
C VAL A 298 -6.94 -5.09 -1.21
N PHE A 299 -6.65 -6.02 -0.30
CA PHE A 299 -5.47 -5.94 0.57
C PHE A 299 -4.16 -6.01 -0.20
N LEU A 300 -4.06 -6.89 -1.18
CA LEU A 300 -2.89 -7.04 -2.01
C LEU A 300 -2.66 -5.85 -2.94
N SER A 301 -3.70 -5.08 -3.25
CA SER A 301 -3.58 -3.82 -4.00
C SER A 301 -3.03 -2.69 -3.11
N PHE A 302 -3.22 -2.75 -1.79
CA PHE A 302 -2.73 -1.72 -0.88
C PHE A 302 -1.24 -1.86 -0.55
N ASN A 303 -0.55 -0.72 -0.50
CA ASN A 303 0.90 -0.63 -0.25
C ASN A 303 1.76 -1.46 -1.21
N CYS A 304 1.24 -1.78 -2.39
CA CYS A 304 1.96 -2.50 -3.43
C CYS A 304 2.80 -1.51 -4.25
N ARG A 305 4.12 -1.67 -4.21
CA ARG A 305 5.04 -1.05 -5.16
C ARG A 305 5.37 -2.07 -6.22
N TYR A 306 5.08 -1.76 -7.48
CA TYR A 306 5.45 -2.62 -8.60
C TYR A 306 6.54 -1.95 -9.43
N SER A 307 7.44 -2.75 -9.95
CA SER A 307 8.37 -2.38 -11.00
C SER A 307 8.44 -3.52 -12.02
N THR A 308 8.71 -3.18 -13.27
CA THR A 308 8.84 -4.15 -14.35
C THR A 308 10.12 -3.82 -15.10
N GLU A 309 10.93 -4.82 -15.36
CA GLU A 309 12.15 -4.66 -16.15
C GLU A 309 12.36 -5.84 -17.09
N THR A 310 13.12 -5.61 -18.15
CA THR A 310 13.60 -6.68 -19.03
C THR A 310 15.12 -6.63 -18.99
N GLY A 311 15.73 -7.68 -18.48
CA GLY A 311 17.14 -7.67 -18.15
C GLY A 311 17.65 -9.05 -17.77
N ILE A 312 18.94 -9.11 -17.42
CA ILE A 312 19.55 -10.35 -16.91
C ILE A 312 18.88 -10.66 -15.57
N VAL A 313 18.26 -11.85 -15.44
CA VAL A 313 17.49 -12.23 -14.23
C VAL A 313 18.27 -12.02 -12.93
N GLN A 314 19.55 -12.39 -12.89
CA GLN A 314 20.42 -12.18 -11.73
C GLN A 314 20.56 -10.71 -11.30
N GLN A 315 20.45 -9.77 -12.25
CA GLN A 315 20.63 -8.33 -12.00
C GLN A 315 19.32 -7.62 -11.68
N ALA A 316 18.18 -8.32 -11.77
CA ALA A 316 16.87 -7.75 -11.53
C ALA A 316 16.77 -7.17 -10.10
N GLN A 317 16.15 -5.99 -9.99
CA GLN A 317 15.94 -5.22 -8.76
C GLN A 317 17.19 -5.13 -7.89
N GLU A 318 18.27 -4.58 -8.46
CA GLU A 318 19.54 -4.40 -7.75
C GLU A 318 20.10 -5.71 -7.17
N SER A 319 19.81 -6.84 -7.83
CA SER A 319 20.19 -8.19 -7.38
C SER A 319 19.45 -8.71 -6.15
N SER A 320 18.30 -8.13 -5.77
CA SER A 320 17.47 -8.63 -4.64
C SER A 320 17.06 -10.09 -4.86
N LEU A 321 16.57 -10.43 -6.05
CA LEU A 321 16.22 -11.80 -6.43
C LEU A 321 17.41 -12.76 -6.27
N HIS A 322 18.59 -12.34 -6.73
CA HIS A 322 19.80 -13.13 -6.60
C HIS A 322 20.20 -13.36 -5.13
N ALA A 323 20.08 -12.35 -4.28
CA ALA A 323 20.36 -12.47 -2.86
C ALA A 323 19.41 -13.49 -2.20
N ILE A 324 18.11 -13.37 -2.45
CA ILE A 324 17.07 -14.27 -1.94
C ILE A 324 17.36 -15.72 -2.35
N VAL A 325 17.54 -15.99 -3.64
CA VAL A 325 17.79 -17.37 -4.13
C VAL A 325 19.12 -17.91 -3.59
N THR A 326 20.17 -17.08 -3.52
CA THR A 326 21.48 -17.51 -3.02
C THR A 326 21.44 -17.86 -1.53
N GLU A 327 20.67 -17.14 -0.73
CA GLU A 327 20.46 -17.47 0.68
C GLU A 327 19.85 -18.86 0.82
N GLN A 328 18.80 -19.17 0.06
CA GLN A 328 18.16 -20.49 0.11
C GLN A 328 19.07 -21.62 -0.38
N LEU A 329 19.87 -21.37 -1.41
CA LEU A 329 20.85 -22.35 -1.90
C LEU A 329 21.91 -22.68 -0.84
N ARG A 330 22.20 -21.77 0.11
CA ARG A 330 23.16 -22.00 1.20
C ARG A 330 22.60 -22.88 2.31
N ASP A 331 21.28 -22.88 2.51
CA ASP A 331 20.63 -23.63 3.60
C ASP A 331 20.63 -25.16 3.37
N GLY A 332 20.97 -25.61 2.16
CA GLY A 332 21.41 -26.98 1.86
C GLY A 332 20.34 -28.07 1.94
N ARG A 333 19.07 -27.73 2.20
CA ARG A 333 17.95 -28.69 2.22
C ARG A 333 17.16 -28.64 0.91
N ASP A 334 17.15 -29.76 0.18
CA ASP A 334 16.36 -30.00 -1.04
C ASP A 334 16.43 -28.88 -2.10
N THR A 335 17.64 -28.35 -2.30
CA THR A 335 17.88 -27.23 -3.23
C THR A 335 18.26 -27.67 -4.63
N ASP A 336 18.32 -28.97 -4.93
CA ASP A 336 18.80 -29.49 -6.22
C ASP A 336 17.95 -28.99 -7.40
N ARG A 337 16.62 -28.98 -7.25
CA ARG A 337 15.70 -28.45 -8.28
C ARG A 337 15.88 -26.95 -8.44
N LEU A 338 15.91 -26.23 -7.32
CA LEU A 338 16.13 -24.79 -7.30
C LEU A 338 17.46 -24.40 -7.95
N ALA A 339 18.55 -25.10 -7.64
CA ALA A 339 19.88 -24.86 -8.19
C ALA A 339 19.88 -25.03 -9.71
N ARG A 340 19.28 -26.12 -10.22
CA ARG A 340 19.17 -26.35 -11.66
C ARG A 340 18.36 -25.26 -12.36
N VAL A 341 17.16 -24.96 -11.86
CA VAL A 341 16.31 -23.91 -12.45
C VAL A 341 17.02 -22.56 -12.42
N TRP A 342 17.63 -22.19 -11.28
CA TRP A 342 18.35 -20.94 -11.12
C TRP A 342 19.55 -20.85 -12.06
N ASP A 343 20.34 -21.92 -12.19
CA ASP A 343 21.49 -21.95 -13.11
C ASP A 343 21.06 -21.76 -14.56
N THR A 344 19.91 -22.31 -14.95
CA THR A 344 19.31 -22.13 -16.28
C THR A 344 18.88 -20.68 -16.52
N ILE A 345 18.16 -20.05 -15.60
CA ILE A 345 17.54 -18.74 -15.87
C ILE A 345 18.42 -17.53 -15.51
N ARG A 346 19.37 -17.64 -14.57
CA ARG A 346 20.03 -16.47 -13.96
C ARG A 346 20.78 -15.58 -14.96
N ARG A 347 21.27 -16.14 -16.07
CA ARG A 347 22.02 -15.40 -17.11
C ARG A 347 21.13 -14.95 -18.28
N GLU A 348 19.89 -15.38 -18.32
CA GLU A 348 18.96 -15.10 -19.41
C GLU A 348 18.40 -13.69 -19.31
N GLN A 349 18.10 -13.10 -20.47
CA GLN A 349 17.43 -11.81 -20.56
C GLN A 349 15.92 -12.01 -20.62
N LEU A 350 15.27 -11.97 -19.46
CA LEU A 350 13.83 -12.23 -19.32
C LEU A 350 13.09 -10.99 -18.83
N HIS A 351 11.77 -10.97 -19.02
CA HIS A 351 10.89 -9.98 -18.41
C HIS A 351 10.66 -10.38 -16.96
N VAL A 352 11.00 -9.49 -16.03
CA VAL A 352 10.87 -9.68 -14.59
C VAL A 352 9.96 -8.59 -14.05
N MET A 353 8.83 -9.00 -13.47
CA MET A 353 7.95 -8.13 -12.71
C MET A 353 8.25 -8.32 -11.22
N TYR A 354 8.48 -7.22 -10.52
CA TYR A 354 8.70 -7.19 -9.10
C TYR A 354 7.55 -6.47 -8.41
N SER A 355 7.04 -7.07 -7.35
CA SER A 355 6.00 -6.51 -6.49
C SER A 355 6.47 -6.57 -5.04
N LYS A 356 6.58 -5.42 -4.40
CA LYS A 356 6.87 -5.29 -2.97
C LYS A 356 5.68 -4.73 -2.23
N ARG A 357 5.29 -5.40 -1.15
CA ARG A 357 4.25 -5.00 -0.21
C ARG A 357 4.88 -4.86 1.16
N ALA A 358 4.68 -3.72 1.81
CA ALA A 358 5.12 -3.51 3.18
C ALA A 358 3.92 -3.07 4.01
N PHE A 359 3.68 -3.77 5.10
CA PHE A 359 2.59 -3.49 6.03
C PHE A 359 3.19 -3.25 7.40
N PRO A 360 2.92 -2.11 8.04
CA PRO A 360 3.37 -1.90 9.40
C PRO A 360 2.72 -2.93 10.31
N VAL A 361 3.50 -3.50 11.23
CA VAL A 361 2.98 -4.34 12.29
C VAL A 361 2.11 -3.46 13.17
N VAL A 362 0.80 -3.71 13.14
CA VAL A 362 -0.16 -3.01 13.99
C VAL A 362 0.02 -3.53 15.41
N SER A 363 0.98 -2.94 16.13
CA SER A 363 1.22 -3.18 17.55
C SER A 363 0.19 -2.42 18.38
N GLY A 364 -1.05 -2.93 18.39
CA GLY A 364 -2.15 -2.36 19.16
C GLY A 364 -3.46 -3.05 18.83
N ASN A 365 -4.34 -3.18 19.83
CA ASN A 365 -5.70 -3.65 19.58
C ASN A 365 -6.38 -2.64 18.63
N PRO A 366 -6.84 -3.05 17.44
CA PRO A 366 -7.61 -2.17 16.58
C PRO A 366 -8.80 -1.62 17.38
N SER A 367 -9.20 -0.38 17.12
CA SER A 367 -10.38 0.24 17.76
C SER A 367 -11.72 -0.42 17.37
N LEU A 368 -11.69 -1.55 16.63
CA LEU A 368 -12.88 -2.30 16.26
C LEU A 368 -13.45 -3.10 17.43
N PRO A 369 -14.76 -3.40 17.40
CA PRO A 369 -15.33 -4.44 18.23
C PRO A 369 -14.56 -5.75 18.04
N GLN A 370 -14.12 -6.36 19.14
CA GLN A 370 -13.40 -7.65 19.15
C GLN A 370 -14.17 -8.76 18.42
N GLU A 371 -15.50 -8.71 18.46
CA GLU A 371 -16.37 -9.63 17.73
C GLU A 371 -16.15 -9.55 16.21
N LEU A 372 -16.01 -8.35 15.66
CA LEU A 372 -15.81 -8.15 14.22
C LEU A 372 -14.43 -8.65 13.80
N ILE A 373 -13.39 -8.35 14.59
CA ILE A 373 -12.04 -8.90 14.39
C ILE A 373 -12.08 -10.43 14.38
N ALA A 374 -12.73 -11.04 15.37
CA ALA A 374 -12.82 -12.49 15.50
C ALA A 374 -13.58 -13.14 14.31
N ARG A 375 -14.68 -12.53 13.84
CA ARG A 375 -15.42 -13.05 12.68
C ARG A 375 -14.61 -12.98 11.39
N ALA A 376 -13.91 -11.86 11.16
CA ALA A 376 -13.04 -11.72 9.99
C ALA A 376 -11.83 -12.68 10.03
N GLN A 377 -11.24 -12.88 11.20
CA GLN A 377 -10.16 -13.87 11.40
C GLN A 377 -10.68 -15.28 11.15
N LEU A 378 -11.85 -15.64 11.68
CA LEU A 378 -12.47 -16.94 11.47
C LEU A 378 -12.79 -17.17 10.00
N TYR A 379 -13.38 -16.18 9.32
CA TYR A 379 -13.65 -16.25 7.89
C TYR A 379 -12.37 -16.39 7.09
N PHE A 380 -11.31 -15.65 7.45
CA PHE A 380 -10.00 -15.82 6.83
C PHE A 380 -9.46 -17.24 7.01
N GLU A 381 -9.42 -17.77 8.22
CA GLU A 381 -8.87 -19.11 8.47
C GLU A 381 -9.71 -20.22 7.82
N SER A 382 -11.02 -20.01 7.68
CA SER A 382 -11.93 -20.95 7.01
C SER A 382 -11.73 -20.96 5.49
N ASN A 383 -11.35 -19.82 4.92
CA ASN A 383 -11.14 -19.65 3.48
C ASN A 383 -9.69 -19.84 3.03
N ALA A 384 -8.72 -19.55 3.89
CA ALA A 384 -7.31 -19.85 3.71
C ALA A 384 -7.10 -21.34 3.98
N LYS A 385 -7.66 -22.18 3.10
CA LYS A 385 -7.49 -23.63 3.14
C LYS A 385 -6.00 -23.93 3.28
N LYS A 386 -5.64 -24.70 4.32
CA LYS A 386 -4.25 -25.08 4.60
C LYS A 386 -3.56 -25.76 3.42
N ASP A 387 -4.36 -26.40 2.55
CA ASP A 387 -3.87 -27.20 1.43
C ASP A 387 -3.93 -26.47 0.08
N ASP A 388 -4.33 -25.19 0.04
CA ASP A 388 -4.35 -24.45 -1.21
C ASP A 388 -2.94 -23.93 -1.53
N PRO A 389 -2.26 -24.51 -2.55
CA PRO A 389 -0.87 -24.20 -2.88
C PRO A 389 -0.64 -22.72 -3.24
N TYR A 390 -1.70 -22.02 -3.67
CA TYR A 390 -1.64 -20.62 -4.04
C TYR A 390 -1.34 -19.68 -2.86
N TRP A 391 -1.42 -20.18 -1.63
CA TRP A 391 -1.43 -19.34 -0.41
C TRP A 391 -0.16 -19.43 0.43
N ASN A 392 0.89 -20.08 -0.08
CA ASN A 392 2.03 -20.50 0.74
C ASN A 392 2.78 -19.36 1.44
N CYS A 393 3.13 -18.26 0.75
CA CYS A 393 3.78 -17.10 1.41
C CYS A 393 2.78 -16.00 1.78
N ILE A 394 1.72 -15.83 1.00
CA ILE A 394 0.81 -14.70 1.14
C ILE A 394 -0.18 -14.87 2.31
N ALA A 395 -0.67 -16.09 2.61
CA ALA A 395 -1.54 -16.29 3.75
C ALA A 395 -0.80 -16.12 5.09
N PRO A 396 0.43 -16.63 5.29
CA PRO A 396 1.22 -16.31 6.49
C PRO A 396 1.50 -14.81 6.62
N PHE A 397 1.83 -14.13 5.53
CA PHE A 397 2.02 -12.68 5.51
C PHE A 397 0.78 -11.93 6.01
N VAL A 398 -0.37 -12.26 5.42
CA VAL A 398 -1.69 -11.72 5.82
C VAL A 398 -1.98 -12.04 7.28
N ARG A 399 -1.80 -13.31 7.72
CA ARG A 399 -1.98 -13.73 9.10
C ARG A 399 -1.20 -12.84 10.03
N TYR A 400 0.07 -12.63 9.73
CA TYR A 400 0.95 -11.82 10.55
C TYR A 400 0.53 -10.35 10.57
N ALA A 401 0.23 -9.77 9.40
CA ALA A 401 -0.20 -8.39 9.26
C ALA A 401 -1.53 -8.11 9.99
N LEU A 402 -2.46 -9.07 10.00
CA LEU A 402 -3.79 -8.89 10.58
C LEU A 402 -3.89 -9.33 12.04
N ALA A 403 -3.28 -10.46 12.40
CA ALA A 403 -3.39 -11.04 13.74
C ALA A 403 -2.34 -10.52 14.72
N GLY A 404 -1.50 -9.57 14.33
CA GLY A 404 -0.60 -8.86 15.25
C GLY A 404 0.54 -9.72 15.80
N GLY A 405 1.13 -10.59 14.96
CA GLY A 405 2.44 -11.15 15.26
C GLY A 405 2.50 -12.50 15.98
N GLY A 406 1.40 -13.24 16.10
CA GLY A 406 1.40 -14.55 16.77
C GLY A 406 1.90 -15.74 15.93
N GLY A 407 1.96 -15.60 14.60
CA GLY A 407 2.40 -16.67 13.70
C GLY A 407 3.89 -16.59 13.39
N ASN A 408 4.59 -17.73 13.40
CA ASN A 408 5.98 -17.79 12.93
C ASN A 408 6.04 -17.57 11.40
N VAL A 409 6.24 -16.32 10.99
CA VAL A 409 6.54 -15.90 9.61
C VAL A 409 8.04 -15.78 9.37
N SER A 410 8.88 -16.44 10.18
CA SER A 410 10.33 -16.56 9.91
C SER A 410 10.53 -16.77 8.41
N SER A 411 11.38 -15.93 7.83
CA SER A 411 11.58 -15.71 6.38
C SER A 411 11.08 -16.87 5.53
N ARG A 412 9.84 -16.75 5.02
CA ARG A 412 9.23 -17.80 4.20
C ARG A 412 9.53 -17.51 2.77
N ILE A 413 10.04 -18.49 2.04
CA ILE A 413 10.19 -18.40 0.60
C ILE A 413 9.38 -19.50 -0.08
N CYS A 414 8.79 -19.17 -1.21
CA CYS A 414 8.18 -20.14 -2.10
C CYS A 414 8.65 -19.88 -3.52
N ILE A 415 9.10 -20.93 -4.20
CA ILE A 415 9.48 -20.85 -5.61
C ILE A 415 8.72 -21.91 -6.37
N PHE A 416 7.92 -21.49 -7.34
CA PHE A 416 7.12 -22.39 -8.15
C PHE A 416 7.01 -21.90 -9.59
N MET A 417 6.69 -22.84 -10.48
CA MET A 417 6.41 -22.59 -11.88
C MET A 417 4.93 -22.78 -12.14
N ARG A 418 4.31 -21.84 -12.86
CA ARG A 418 2.90 -21.91 -13.23
C ARG A 418 2.64 -21.52 -14.68
N ARG A 419 1.47 -21.90 -15.18
CA ARG A 419 0.97 -21.49 -16.49
C ARG A 419 -0.13 -20.45 -16.33
N ASP A 420 0.04 -19.29 -16.96
CA ASP A 420 -0.97 -18.24 -17.01
C ASP A 420 -1.37 -18.00 -18.47
N GLY A 421 -2.44 -18.67 -18.88
CA GLY A 421 -2.88 -18.70 -20.28
C GLY A 421 -1.84 -19.35 -21.20
N ASP A 422 -1.28 -18.54 -22.10
CA ASP A 422 -0.21 -18.90 -23.04
C ASP A 422 1.20 -18.61 -22.51
N LYS A 423 1.31 -18.07 -21.29
CA LYS A 423 2.58 -17.73 -20.65
C LYS A 423 2.97 -18.75 -19.59
N TYR A 424 4.28 -18.89 -19.42
CA TYR A 424 4.90 -19.67 -18.37
C TYR A 424 5.65 -18.72 -17.46
N MET A 425 5.46 -18.84 -16.15
CA MET A 425 6.09 -17.95 -15.19
C MET A 425 6.77 -18.76 -14.09
N ILE A 426 7.95 -18.29 -13.67
CA ILE A 426 8.49 -18.66 -12.37
C ILE A 426 8.11 -17.54 -11.40
N GLU A 427 7.45 -17.90 -10.31
CA GLU A 427 7.11 -17.00 -9.22
C GLU A 427 8.04 -17.29 -8.03
N VAL A 428 8.70 -16.24 -7.52
CA VAL A 428 9.51 -16.27 -6.31
C VAL A 428 8.85 -15.35 -5.30
N GLU A 429 8.21 -15.92 -4.29
CA GLU A 429 7.59 -15.18 -3.20
C GLU A 429 8.44 -15.26 -1.95
N THR A 430 8.67 -14.13 -1.29
CA THR A 430 9.28 -14.10 0.04
C THR A 430 8.45 -13.25 0.99
N CYS A 431 8.28 -13.74 2.22
CA CYS A 431 7.71 -13.00 3.32
C CYS A 431 8.79 -12.83 4.38
N THR A 432 9.18 -11.59 4.65
CA THR A 432 10.05 -11.23 5.75
C THR A 432 9.28 -10.37 6.76
N HIS A 433 9.71 -10.34 8.00
CA HIS A 433 9.16 -9.43 8.97
C HIS A 433 10.24 -8.94 9.93
N ASP A 434 10.03 -7.74 10.46
CA ASP A 434 10.73 -7.21 11.61
C ASP A 434 9.69 -6.71 12.65
N ASP A 435 10.17 -6.12 13.75
CA ASP A 435 9.30 -5.62 14.82
C ASP A 435 8.36 -4.48 14.38
N SER A 436 8.61 -3.90 13.20
CA SER A 436 7.91 -2.73 12.69
C SER A 436 7.08 -3.01 11.44
N HIS A 437 7.49 -3.94 10.58
CA HIS A 437 6.84 -4.23 9.31
C HIS A 437 6.84 -5.72 8.96
N ALA A 438 5.74 -6.16 8.38
CA ALA A 438 5.68 -7.34 7.54
C ALA A 438 5.96 -6.91 6.11
N GLN A 439 6.80 -7.65 5.39
CA GLN A 439 7.13 -7.39 4.01
C GLN A 439 6.91 -8.64 3.17
N TYR A 440 6.18 -8.50 2.07
CA TYR A 440 5.99 -9.54 1.07
C TYR A 440 6.57 -9.05 -0.25
N GLU A 441 7.48 -9.80 -0.82
CA GLU A 441 8.01 -9.56 -2.15
C GLU A 441 7.65 -10.72 -3.07
N SER A 442 7.25 -10.41 -4.29
CA SER A 442 7.02 -11.39 -5.36
C SER A 442 7.80 -10.96 -6.60
N PHE A 443 8.52 -11.91 -7.18
CA PHE A 443 9.16 -11.79 -8.49
C PHE A 443 8.47 -12.75 -9.45
N LEU A 444 7.97 -12.22 -10.56
CA LEU A 444 7.34 -12.97 -11.64
C LEU A 444 8.26 -12.89 -12.86
N ILE A 445 8.81 -14.03 -13.26
CA ILE A 445 9.78 -14.15 -14.35
C ILE A 445 9.07 -14.83 -15.52
N ASP A 446 8.84 -14.08 -16.60
CA ASP A 446 8.17 -14.60 -17.80
C ASP A 446 9.15 -15.46 -18.62
N ILE A 447 8.71 -16.68 -18.93
CA ILE A 447 9.40 -17.61 -19.83
C ILE A 447 8.56 -17.76 -21.11
N PRO A 448 9.09 -17.39 -22.27
CA PRO A 448 8.34 -17.48 -23.52
C PRO A 448 8.01 -18.94 -23.90
N ALA A 449 6.76 -19.19 -24.29
CA ALA A 449 6.28 -20.49 -24.75
C ALA A 449 7.02 -21.01 -26.00
N GLY A 450 7.16 -22.33 -26.13
CA GLY A 450 7.78 -22.96 -27.30
C GLY A 450 9.28 -22.69 -27.46
N THR A 451 9.95 -22.18 -26.43
CA THR A 451 11.40 -21.93 -26.46
C THR A 451 12.19 -23.13 -25.90
N PRO A 452 13.43 -23.35 -26.37
CA PRO A 452 14.32 -24.33 -25.74
C PRO A 452 14.54 -24.06 -24.25
N LEU A 453 14.61 -22.78 -23.86
CA LEU A 453 14.74 -22.35 -22.47
C LEU A 453 13.59 -22.88 -21.61
N LEU A 454 12.35 -22.78 -22.09
CA LEU A 454 11.19 -23.30 -21.38
C LEU A 454 11.27 -24.82 -21.16
N ALA A 455 11.70 -25.58 -22.17
CA ALA A 455 11.88 -27.02 -22.03
C ALA A 455 12.95 -27.36 -20.99
N GLU A 456 14.07 -26.63 -20.99
CA GLU A 456 15.15 -26.81 -20.01
C GLU A 456 14.69 -26.47 -18.59
N VAL A 457 13.96 -25.36 -18.40
CA VAL A 457 13.41 -24.96 -17.10
C VAL A 457 12.39 -25.98 -16.59
N ALA A 458 11.47 -26.43 -17.45
CA ALA A 458 10.46 -27.40 -17.09
C ALA A 458 11.11 -28.73 -16.65
N LEU A 459 12.09 -29.22 -17.40
CA LEU A 459 12.85 -30.41 -17.03
C LEU A 459 13.60 -30.21 -15.70
N ALA A 460 14.22 -29.05 -15.50
CA ALA A 460 14.91 -28.71 -14.25
C ALA A 460 13.97 -28.67 -13.04
N ALA A 461 12.73 -28.19 -13.24
CA ALA A 461 11.66 -28.15 -12.25
C ALA A 461 11.03 -29.54 -11.98
N GLY A 462 11.30 -30.54 -12.83
CA GLY A 462 10.82 -31.91 -12.68
C GLY A 462 9.56 -32.24 -13.49
N LEU A 463 9.19 -31.40 -14.47
CA LEU A 463 8.12 -31.71 -15.42
C LEU A 463 8.59 -32.71 -16.50
N PRO A 464 7.69 -33.56 -17.01
CA PRO A 464 8.03 -34.55 -18.05
C PRO A 464 8.27 -33.90 -19.41
N ASP A 465 8.94 -34.62 -20.32
CA ASP A 465 9.07 -34.20 -21.71
C ASP A 465 7.70 -34.01 -22.38
N GLY A 466 7.55 -32.93 -23.16
CA GLY A 466 6.29 -32.61 -23.82
C GLY A 466 5.20 -32.05 -22.90
N PHE A 467 5.58 -31.58 -21.69
CA PHE A 467 4.66 -31.03 -20.69
C PHE A 467 3.69 -29.97 -21.24
N GLU A 468 4.05 -29.20 -22.27
CA GLU A 468 3.17 -28.18 -22.85
C GLU A 468 1.78 -28.71 -23.26
N ARG A 469 1.70 -30.01 -23.61
CA ARG A 469 0.45 -30.68 -24.01
C ARG A 469 -0.23 -31.46 -22.89
N SER A 470 0.53 -31.91 -21.88
CA SER A 470 0.03 -32.82 -20.83
C SER A 470 -0.15 -32.15 -19.48
N TRP A 471 0.48 -31.01 -19.25
CA TRP A 471 0.37 -30.26 -18.01
C TRP A 471 -0.93 -29.46 -18.01
N ASP A 472 -1.72 -29.70 -16.97
CA ASP A 472 -3.00 -29.03 -16.69
C ASP A 472 -2.84 -27.57 -16.24
N GLY A 473 -1.60 -27.13 -16.01
CA GLY A 473 -1.28 -25.80 -15.50
C GLY A 473 -1.27 -25.70 -13.98
N SER A 474 -1.37 -26.82 -13.27
CA SER A 474 -1.20 -26.88 -11.81
C SER A 474 0.19 -26.40 -11.39
N ASP A 475 0.31 -25.66 -10.29
CA ASP A 475 1.59 -25.12 -9.83
C ASP A 475 2.62 -26.23 -9.55
N VAL A 476 3.83 -26.06 -10.08
CA VAL A 476 4.95 -26.98 -9.86
C VAL A 476 5.92 -26.33 -8.89
N PHE A 477 5.95 -26.81 -7.65
CA PHE A 477 6.89 -26.33 -6.63
C PHE A 477 8.32 -26.75 -6.96
N ILE A 478 9.16 -25.74 -7.16
CA ILE A 478 10.62 -25.90 -7.34
C ILE A 478 11.29 -25.94 -5.97
N TYR A 479 10.79 -25.12 -5.04
CA TYR A 479 11.24 -25.07 -3.64
C TYR A 479 10.00 -24.93 -2.74
N PRO A 480 9.48 -26.05 -2.20
CA PRO A 480 8.33 -26.02 -1.31
C PRO A 480 8.73 -25.56 0.10
N HIS A 481 7.89 -24.71 0.71
CA HIS A 481 8.11 -24.16 2.05
C HIS A 481 7.85 -25.15 3.21
N PHE A 482 7.31 -26.35 2.94
CA PHE A 482 6.84 -27.24 4.01
C PHE A 482 7.98 -28.05 4.65
N GLY A 483 8.77 -27.37 5.48
CA GLY A 483 9.29 -27.98 6.68
C GLY A 483 8.12 -28.27 7.61
N ASP A 484 7.53 -29.45 7.49
CA ASP A 484 6.62 -30.01 8.48
C ASP A 484 7.44 -30.36 9.72
N GLU A 485 7.94 -29.32 10.41
CA GLU A 485 8.63 -29.45 11.69
C GLU A 485 7.58 -29.83 12.75
N GLY A 486 7.11 -31.08 12.77
CA GLY A 486 6.62 -31.67 14.00
C GLY A 486 5.51 -32.73 13.98
N ASP A 487 4.59 -32.77 13.01
CA ASP A 487 3.33 -33.52 13.21
C ASP A 487 3.19 -34.84 12.42
N SER A 488 4.27 -35.35 11.80
CA SER A 488 4.31 -36.73 11.26
C SER A 488 4.46 -37.81 12.36
N ALA A 489 3.66 -37.73 13.43
CA ALA A 489 3.43 -38.86 14.33
C ALA A 489 2.14 -39.58 13.89
N ALA A 490 2.31 -40.71 13.19
CA ALA A 490 1.32 -41.75 12.95
C ALA A 490 0.16 -41.45 11.96
N CYS A 491 0.46 -41.58 10.67
CA CYS A 491 -0.45 -42.30 9.77
C CYS A 491 0.32 -43.50 9.21
N GLY A 492 0.53 -44.51 10.07
CA GLY A 492 0.83 -45.85 9.61
C GLY A 492 -0.42 -46.38 8.91
N SER A 493 -0.45 -46.32 7.59
CA SER A 493 -1.30 -47.19 6.81
C SER A 493 -0.72 -48.60 6.95
N GLU A 494 -1.11 -49.30 8.01
CA GLU A 494 -1.02 -50.76 8.04
C GLU A 494 -1.87 -51.25 6.86
N LYS A 495 -1.19 -51.58 5.75
CA LYS A 495 -1.75 -52.52 4.79
C LYS A 495 -1.85 -53.83 5.56
N GLU A 496 -3.05 -54.18 5.97
CA GLU A 496 -3.37 -55.56 6.33
C GLU A 496 -2.99 -56.42 5.11
N GLU A 497 -1.85 -57.12 5.23
CA GLU A 497 -1.56 -58.27 4.41
C GLU A 497 -2.63 -59.31 4.74
N GLU A 498 -3.56 -59.51 3.81
CA GLU A 498 -4.46 -60.66 3.77
C GLU A 498 -3.58 -61.92 3.65
N ASP A 499 -3.28 -62.52 4.79
CA ASP A 499 -2.60 -63.81 4.93
C ASP A 499 -3.60 -64.92 4.55
N ASP A 500 -3.51 -65.41 3.31
CA ASP A 500 -4.20 -66.60 2.80
C ASP A 500 -3.67 -67.87 3.49
N GLY A 501 -4.05 -68.02 4.77
CA GLY A 501 -3.78 -69.19 5.60
C GLY A 501 -4.69 -70.36 5.24
N ALA A 502 -4.23 -71.21 4.32
CA ALA A 502 -4.78 -72.53 4.07
C ALA A 502 -4.75 -73.41 5.34
N LEU A 503 -5.93 -73.69 5.92
CA LEU A 503 -6.10 -74.70 6.97
C LEU A 503 -6.98 -75.85 6.47
N TRP A 504 -6.29 -76.83 5.90
CA TRP A 504 -6.77 -78.18 5.65
C TRP A 504 -6.50 -79.02 6.91
N ASN A 505 -7.54 -79.53 7.57
CA ASN A 505 -7.58 -80.73 8.43
C ASN A 505 -9.00 -80.79 9.03
N GLY A 506 -9.85 -81.82 8.88
CA GLY A 506 -9.57 -83.25 8.73
C GLY A 506 -9.72 -83.95 10.09
N LYS A 507 -10.86 -84.65 10.28
CA LYS A 507 -11.26 -85.60 11.36
C LYS A 507 -12.49 -85.13 12.14
N SER A 508 -13.46 -85.96 12.55
CA SER A 508 -13.80 -87.36 12.30
C SER A 508 -15.19 -87.55 12.92
N SER A 509 -16.09 -88.24 12.22
CA SER A 509 -17.12 -89.16 12.74
C SER A 509 -17.51 -89.11 14.24
N ALA A 510 -18.78 -88.78 14.52
CA ALA A 510 -19.78 -89.67 15.13
C ALA A 510 -21.16 -89.02 15.04
#